data_AF-A0A254RPK1-F1
#
_entry.id   AF-A0A254RPK1-F1
#
_cell.length_a   1.000
_cell.length_b   1.000
_cell.length_c   1.000
_cell.angle_alpha   90.00
_cell.angle_beta   90.00
_cell.angle_gamma   90.00
#
_symmetry.space_group_name_H-M   'P 1'
#
loop_
_entity.id
_entity.type
_entity.pdbx_description
1 polymer ?
#
loop_
_entity_poly.entity_id
_entity_poly.type
_entity_poly.pdbx_seq_one_letter_code
_entity_poly.pdbx_strand_id
1 'polypeptide(L)'
;MKIKAFLIDVIGGNSRVVEIENKLEDYYRELHCELIDIQSRKVGKRVFDIICDDEGLMKEDNKISAIDNLGAPMFVGNLLVVNCKDGVETGLEDDEIEYVRERVQKLCTRNFPEGYEMLTQVEYC
;
A
#
# COMPACT_ATOMS: atom_id res chain seq x y z
N MET A 1 14.80 6.86 11.99
CA MET A 1 14.03 8.13 11.88
C MET A 1 12.61 7.69 11.70
N LYS A 2 11.69 8.17 12.53
CA LYS A 2 10.28 7.79 12.39
C LYS A 2 9.63 8.53 11.25
N ILE A 3 8.81 7.81 10.49
CA ILE A 3 8.02 8.35 9.39
C ILE A 3 6.56 7.94 9.56
N LYS A 4 5.64 8.82 9.15
CA LYS A 4 4.23 8.48 9.00
C LYS A 4 4.04 7.81 7.65
N ALA A 5 3.42 6.65 7.64
CA ALA A 5 3.06 5.91 6.43
C ALA A 5 1.57 5.56 6.46
N PHE A 6 1.01 5.24 5.30
CA PHE A 6 -0.36 4.76 5.19
C PHE A 6 -0.35 3.27 4.84
N LEU A 7 -0.81 2.43 5.75
CA LEU A 7 -0.84 0.97 5.61
C LEU A 7 -2.18 0.53 5.01
N ILE A 8 -2.11 -0.24 3.93
CA ILE A 8 -3.22 -1.05 3.41
C ILE A 8 -3.03 -2.48 3.95
N ASP A 9 -3.80 -2.83 4.97
CA ASP A 9 -3.72 -4.13 5.66
C ASP A 9 -4.84 -5.05 5.15
N VAL A 10 -4.56 -5.75 4.06
CA VAL A 10 -5.52 -6.67 3.45
C VAL A 10 -5.73 -7.93 4.28
N ILE A 11 -4.77 -8.30 5.14
CA ILE A 11 -4.88 -9.42 6.09
C ILE A 11 -5.92 -9.05 7.15
N GLY A 12 -5.76 -7.90 7.80
CA GLY A 12 -6.69 -7.36 8.80
C GLY A 12 -7.96 -6.73 8.21
N GLY A 13 -8.03 -6.56 6.88
CA GLY A 13 -9.19 -6.02 6.16
C GLY A 13 -9.45 -4.53 6.40
N ASN A 14 -8.43 -3.75 6.76
CA ASN A 14 -8.53 -2.33 7.08
C ASN A 14 -7.34 -1.54 6.53
N SER A 15 -7.41 -0.21 6.63
CA SER A 15 -6.30 0.68 6.34
C SER A 15 -6.16 1.72 7.45
N ARG A 16 -4.92 2.13 7.73
CA ARG A 16 -4.61 3.02 8.85
C ARG A 16 -3.30 3.76 8.65
N VAL A 17 -3.18 4.89 9.32
CA VAL A 17 -1.89 5.57 9.47
C VAL A 17 -1.04 4.79 10.48
N VAL A 18 0.22 4.57 10.15
CA VAL A 18 1.21 3.96 11.05
C VAL A 18 2.42 4.87 11.19
N GLU A 19 3.08 4.82 12.34
CA GLU A 19 4.36 5.49 12.58
C GLU A 19 5.43 4.43 12.78
N ILE A 20 6.37 4.36 11.85
CA ILE A 20 7.39 3.30 11.79
C ILE A 20 8.78 3.92 11.72
N GLU A 21 9.81 3.16 12.14
CA GLU A 21 11.17 3.53 11.79
C GLU A 21 11.37 3.34 10.29
N ASN A 22 11.96 4.31 9.61
CA ASN A 22 12.43 4.17 8.22
C ASN A 22 13.64 3.23 8.19
N LYS A 23 13.35 1.92 8.29
CA LYS A 23 14.29 0.80 8.30
C LYS A 23 13.58 -0.43 7.75
N LEU A 24 14.37 -1.29 7.12
CA LEU A 24 13.90 -2.48 6.44
C LEU A 24 13.15 -3.45 7.36
N GLU A 25 13.61 -3.62 8.60
CA GLU A 25 12.99 -4.53 9.58
C GLU A 25 11.57 -4.11 9.98
N ASP A 26 11.31 -2.79 10.00
CA ASP A 26 9.99 -2.26 10.30
C ASP A 26 9.03 -2.46 9.12
N TYR A 27 9.53 -2.34 7.88
CA TYR A 27 8.75 -2.66 6.69
C TYR A 27 8.29 -4.12 6.68
N TYR A 28 9.21 -5.07 6.91
CA TYR A 28 8.87 -6.49 7.01
C TYR A 28 7.81 -6.77 8.08
N ARG A 29 7.94 -6.12 9.25
CA ARG A 29 7.00 -6.31 10.36
C ARG A 29 5.60 -5.82 10.01
N GLU A 30 5.45 -4.63 9.44
CA GLU A 30 4.13 -4.08 9.11
C GLU A 30 3.49 -4.79 7.90
N LEU A 31 4.30 -5.20 6.92
CA LEU A 31 3.81 -5.87 5.72
C LEU A 31 3.56 -7.37 5.91
N HIS A 32 4.08 -7.96 7.01
CA HIS A 32 4.02 -9.39 7.27
C HIS A 32 4.60 -10.22 6.10
N CYS A 33 5.80 -9.84 5.67
CA CYS A 33 6.54 -10.49 4.58
C CYS A 33 8.04 -10.57 4.87
N GLU A 34 8.73 -11.44 4.13
CA GLU A 34 10.20 -11.59 4.19
C GLU A 34 10.91 -10.86 3.05
N LEU A 35 10.19 -10.55 1.97
CA LEU A 35 10.72 -9.83 0.81
C LEU A 35 9.82 -8.64 0.47
N ILE A 36 10.45 -7.50 0.27
CA ILE A 36 9.78 -6.28 -0.20
C ILE A 36 10.37 -5.82 -1.51
N ASP A 37 9.56 -5.05 -2.24
CA ASP A 37 10.01 -4.17 -3.31
C ASP A 37 9.49 -2.75 -3.07
N ILE A 38 10.18 -1.75 -3.61
CA ILE A 38 9.80 -0.34 -3.48
C ILE A 38 9.60 0.23 -4.88
N GLN A 39 8.39 0.70 -5.15
CA GLN A 39 8.01 1.16 -6.48
C GLN A 39 7.30 2.50 -6.42
N SER A 40 7.83 3.47 -7.18
CA SER A 40 7.13 4.72 -7.39
C SER A 40 5.88 4.49 -8.24
N ARG A 41 4.76 5.03 -7.78
CA ARG A 41 3.46 4.93 -8.43
C ARG A 41 2.69 6.23 -8.34
N LYS A 42 1.86 6.46 -9.35
CA LYS A 42 0.86 7.52 -9.30
C LYS A 42 -0.38 7.01 -8.61
N VAL A 43 -0.86 7.72 -7.60
CA VAL A 43 -2.15 7.47 -6.93
C VAL A 43 -3.06 8.66 -7.25
N GLY A 44 -4.05 8.45 -8.11
CA GLY A 44 -4.82 9.53 -8.73
C GLY A 44 -3.95 10.46 -9.57
N LYS A 45 -3.59 11.63 -9.03
CA LYS A 45 -2.76 12.68 -9.64
C LYS A 45 -1.40 12.91 -8.94
N ARG A 46 -1.13 12.29 -7.78
CA ARG A 46 0.10 12.49 -7.01
C ARG A 46 0.98 11.23 -7.09
N VAL A 47 2.29 11.39 -6.94
CA VAL A 47 3.26 10.28 -6.96
C VAL A 47 3.68 9.97 -5.53
N PHE A 48 3.78 8.67 -5.22
CA PHE A 48 4.19 8.13 -3.94
C PHE A 48 5.10 6.93 -4.18
N ASP A 49 5.88 6.56 -3.18
CA ASP A 49 6.53 5.24 -3.16
C ASP A 49 5.63 4.24 -2.45
N ILE A 50 5.52 3.06 -3.06
CA ILE A 50 4.77 1.93 -2.55
C ILE A 50 5.77 0.87 -2.15
N ILE A 51 5.84 0.59 -0.86
CA ILE A 51 6.60 -0.54 -0.33
C ILE A 51 5.64 -1.71 -0.27
N CYS A 52 5.91 -2.74 -1.08
CA CYS A 52 4.99 -3.85 -1.30
C CYS A 52 5.59 -5.19 -0.90
N ASP A 53 4.71 -6.09 -0.49
CA ASP A 53 4.98 -7.52 -0.30
C ASP A 53 5.27 -8.21 -1.65
N ASP A 54 6.56 -8.39 -1.99
CA ASP A 54 6.99 -8.94 -3.30
C ASP A 54 6.71 -10.46 -3.43
N GLU A 55 6.39 -11.12 -2.31
CA GLU A 55 5.99 -12.52 -2.27
C GLU A 55 4.46 -12.71 -2.18
N GLY A 56 3.68 -11.62 -2.21
CA GLY A 56 2.24 -11.64 -1.98
C GLY A 56 1.48 -12.60 -2.91
N LEU A 57 1.93 -12.75 -4.15
CA LEU A 57 1.32 -13.68 -5.12
C LEU A 57 1.54 -15.16 -4.78
N MET A 58 2.57 -15.51 -4.00
CA MET A 58 2.92 -16.88 -3.63
C MET A 58 2.12 -17.40 -2.42
N LYS A 59 1.34 -16.53 -1.76
CA LYS A 59 0.51 -16.88 -0.60
C LYS A 59 -0.82 -17.50 -1.06
N GLU A 60 -1.29 -18.53 -0.36
CA GLU A 60 -2.52 -19.27 -0.76
C GLU A 60 -3.78 -18.38 -0.79
N ASP A 61 -3.91 -17.46 0.17
CA ASP A 61 -5.02 -16.49 0.27
C ASP A 61 -4.58 -15.09 -0.17
N ASN A 62 -3.93 -14.99 -1.32
CA ASN A 62 -3.44 -13.71 -1.82
C ASN A 62 -4.56 -12.69 -2.06
N LYS A 63 -4.39 -11.47 -1.53
CA LYS A 63 -5.38 -10.39 -1.59
C LYS A 63 -4.82 -9.20 -2.34
N ILE A 64 -5.63 -8.63 -3.23
CA ILE A 64 -5.29 -7.47 -4.05
C ILE A 64 -5.33 -6.22 -3.17
N SER A 65 -4.19 -5.59 -2.95
CA SER A 65 -4.12 -4.38 -2.11
C SER A 65 -4.27 -3.08 -2.89
N ALA A 66 -4.07 -3.13 -4.21
CA ALA A 66 -4.24 -1.98 -5.06
C ALA A 66 -4.73 -2.34 -6.47
N ILE A 67 -5.51 -1.43 -7.06
CA ILE A 67 -6.02 -1.53 -8.43
C ILE A 67 -5.82 -0.22 -9.21
N ASP A 68 -5.73 -0.33 -10.53
CA ASP A 68 -5.71 0.81 -11.45
C ASP A 68 -7.12 1.37 -11.70
N ASN A 69 -7.23 2.40 -12.55
CA ASN A 69 -8.53 3.02 -12.89
C ASN A 69 -9.44 2.11 -13.72
N LEU A 70 -8.93 1.02 -14.31
CA LEU A 70 -9.69 0.02 -15.05
C LEU A 70 -10.05 -1.19 -14.17
N GLY A 71 -9.64 -1.19 -12.90
CA GLY A 71 -9.85 -2.29 -11.97
C GLY A 71 -8.87 -3.45 -12.12
N ALA A 72 -7.79 -3.28 -12.87
CA ALA A 72 -6.74 -4.28 -12.96
C ALA A 72 -5.91 -4.30 -11.66
N PRO A 73 -5.55 -5.49 -11.14
CA PRO A 73 -4.69 -5.60 -9.97
C PRO A 73 -3.30 -4.99 -10.22
N MET A 74 -2.86 -4.13 -9.31
CA MET A 74 -1.55 -3.47 -9.36
C MET A 74 -0.59 -4.04 -8.32
N PHE A 75 -1.10 -4.42 -7.15
CA PHE A 75 -0.32 -5.02 -6.07
C PHE A 75 -1.16 -6.04 -5.28
N VAL A 76 -0.47 -6.94 -4.60
CA VAL A 76 -1.02 -8.04 -3.82
C VAL A 76 -0.26 -8.14 -2.49
N GLY A 77 -0.93 -8.50 -1.41
CA GLY A 77 -0.36 -8.48 -0.05
C GLY A 77 -0.43 -7.08 0.57
N ASN A 78 -0.02 -6.94 1.83
CA ASN A 78 -0.07 -5.63 2.50
C ASN A 78 0.81 -4.60 1.77
N LEU A 79 0.48 -3.31 1.90
CA LEU A 79 1.22 -2.21 1.29
C LEU A 79 1.45 -1.06 2.27
N LEU A 80 2.62 -0.44 2.21
CA LEU A 80 2.86 0.86 2.82
C LEU A 80 3.00 1.91 1.73
N VAL A 81 2.21 2.97 1.86
CA VAL A 81 2.35 4.19 1.05
C VAL A 81 3.20 5.20 1.83
N VAL A 82 4.27 5.67 1.22
CA VAL A 82 5.19 6.68 1.76
C VAL A 82 5.46 7.76 0.72
N ASN A 83 6.05 8.86 1.15
CA ASN A 83 6.50 9.90 0.23
C ASN A 83 7.94 9.61 -0.23
N CYS A 84 8.36 10.19 -1.35
CA CYS A 84 9.72 10.12 -1.85
C CYS A 84 10.25 11.53 -2.11
N LYS A 85 11.35 11.90 -1.45
CA LYS A 85 12.03 13.18 -1.67
C LYS A 85 13.49 12.89 -1.98
N ASP A 86 13.92 13.31 -3.17
CA ASP A 86 15.29 13.12 -3.66
C ASP A 86 15.78 11.66 -3.66
N GLY A 87 14.88 10.71 -3.94
CA GLY A 87 15.18 9.27 -4.00
C GLY A 87 15.31 8.61 -2.63
N VAL A 88 14.77 9.23 -1.58
CA VAL A 88 14.73 8.70 -0.22
C VAL A 88 13.29 8.69 0.28
N GLU A 89 12.88 7.57 0.87
CA GLU A 89 11.57 7.42 1.48
C GLU A 89 11.43 8.36 2.68
N THR A 90 10.34 9.12 2.70
CA THR A 90 10.03 10.10 3.73
C THR A 90 8.58 9.91 4.20
N GLY A 91 8.27 10.47 5.37
CA GLY A 91 6.90 10.42 5.89
C GLY A 91 5.93 11.20 5.03
N LEU A 92 4.69 10.73 5.01
CA LEU A 92 3.57 11.47 4.46
C LEU A 92 3.23 12.67 5.36
N GLU A 93 2.90 13.79 4.73
CA GLU A 93 2.25 14.93 5.39
C GLU A 93 0.76 14.63 5.61
N ASP A 94 0.10 15.40 6.49
CA ASP A 94 -1.30 15.13 6.85
C ASP A 94 -2.25 15.27 5.64
N ASP A 95 -2.02 16.20 4.70
CA ASP A 95 -2.84 16.31 3.50
C ASP A 95 -2.62 15.15 2.51
N GLU A 96 -1.42 14.56 2.50
CA GLU A 96 -1.09 13.39 1.69
C GLU A 96 -1.76 12.13 2.25
N ILE A 97 -1.79 12.00 3.58
CA ILE A 97 -2.53 10.94 4.27
C ILE A 97 -4.01 10.98 3.92
N GLU A 98 -4.66 12.15 4.01
CA GLU A 98 -6.07 12.30 3.63
C GLU A 98 -6.27 11.97 2.15
N TYR A 99 -5.36 12.45 1.30
CA TYR A 99 -5.41 12.19 -0.13
C TYR A 99 -5.34 10.69 -0.46
N VAL A 100 -4.48 9.92 0.20
CA VAL A 100 -4.42 8.46 0.03
C VAL A 100 -5.68 7.80 0.59
N ARG A 101 -6.14 8.22 1.77
CA ARG A 101 -7.34 7.67 2.44
C ARG A 101 -8.60 7.81 1.59
N GLU A 102 -8.81 8.96 0.96
CA GLU A 102 -9.95 9.19 0.05
C GLU A 102 -9.99 8.23 -1.16
N ARG A 103 -8.87 7.57 -1.46
CA ARG A 103 -8.73 6.61 -2.57
C ARG A 103 -8.77 5.16 -2.12
N VAL A 104 -8.96 4.92 -0.83
CA VAL A 104 -9.22 3.58 -0.33
C VAL A 104 -10.71 3.29 -0.46
N GLN A 105 -11.04 2.12 -1.02
CA GLN A 105 -12.41 1.66 -1.13
C GLN A 105 -12.52 0.22 -0.65
N LYS A 106 -13.65 -0.11 -0.01
CA LYS A 106 -13.99 -1.50 0.29
C LYS A 106 -14.56 -2.16 -0.97
N LEU A 107 -13.85 -3.13 -1.52
CA LEU A 107 -14.20 -3.81 -2.76
C LEU A 107 -14.25 -5.33 -2.57
N CYS A 108 -15.18 -5.97 -3.27
CA CYS A 108 -15.35 -7.43 -3.29
C CYS A 108 -14.56 -8.05 -4.44
N THR A 109 -14.03 -9.25 -4.24
CA THR A 109 -13.47 -10.07 -5.32
C THR A 109 -14.17 -11.42 -5.38
N ARG A 110 -13.92 -12.20 -6.43
CA ARG A 110 -14.49 -13.55 -6.57
C ARG A 110 -14.17 -14.45 -5.36
N ASN A 111 -12.93 -14.39 -4.86
CA ASN A 111 -12.48 -15.24 -3.76
C ASN A 111 -12.82 -14.62 -2.38
N PHE A 112 -13.10 -13.32 -2.33
CA PHE A 112 -13.40 -12.58 -1.10
C PHE A 112 -14.67 -11.73 -1.26
N PRO A 113 -15.86 -12.36 -1.21
CA PRO A 113 -17.13 -11.70 -1.52
C PRO A 113 -17.58 -10.69 -0.47
N GLU A 114 -17.12 -10.79 0.78
CA GLU A 114 -17.41 -9.81 1.85
C GLU A 114 -16.71 -8.46 1.64
N GLY A 115 -15.67 -8.47 0.79
CA GLY A 115 -14.84 -7.33 0.46
C GLY A 115 -13.93 -6.86 1.58
N TYR A 116 -12.91 -6.11 1.18
CA TYR A 116 -11.91 -5.51 2.07
C TYR A 116 -11.37 -4.23 1.43
N GLU A 117 -10.64 -3.45 2.21
CA GLU A 117 -10.09 -2.16 1.77
C GLU A 117 -8.92 -2.36 0.80
N MET A 118 -8.99 -1.64 -0.34
CA MET A 118 -7.97 -1.61 -1.39
C MET A 118 -7.68 -0.16 -1.76
N LEU A 119 -6.44 0.14 -2.11
CA LEU A 119 -6.07 1.40 -2.73
C LEU A 119 -6.52 1.42 -4.20
N THR A 120 -7.17 2.50 -4.62
CA THR A 120 -7.69 2.64 -6.00
C THR A 120 -6.95 3.74 -6.76
N GLN A 121 -7.10 3.74 -8.09
CA GLN A 121 -6.49 4.73 -8.98
C GLN A 121 -4.95 4.69 -8.97
N VAL A 122 -4.37 3.50 -8.80
CA VAL A 122 -2.92 3.30 -8.81
C VAL A 122 -2.45 3.06 -10.24
N GLU A 123 -1.53 3.87 -10.73
CA GLU A 123 -1.05 3.86 -12.10
C GLU A 123 0.48 3.85 -12.15
N TYR A 124 1.03 3.35 -13.26
CA TYR A 124 2.46 3.51 -13.56
C TYR A 124 2.82 5.00 -13.75
N CYS A 125 4.05 5.35 -13.39
CA CYS A 125 4.60 6.70 -13.59
C CYS A 125 5.00 6.95 -15.05
#